data_AF-W2CBL4-F1
#
_entry.id   AF-W2CBL4-F1
#
_cell.length_a   1.000
_cell.length_b   1.000
_cell.length_c   1.000
_cell.angle_alpha   90.00
_cell.angle_beta   90.00
_cell.angle_gamma   90.00
#
_symmetry.space_group_name_H-M   'P 1'
#
loop_
_entity.id
_entity.type
_entity.pdbx_description
1 polymer ?
#
loop_
_entity_poly.entity_id
_entity_poly.type
_entity_poly.pdbx_seq_one_letter_code
_entity_poly.pdbx_strand_id
1 'polypeptide(L)'
;MITHKQTQTKTERKMEKHFKLTEETIVNKAGHTLHRIEATRDTRHAKAGEKGGFVEKENNLADEAWVADDARVWGEARLYGYSYAGGQACIYNKARMHSQARAEGEAQIYGRSELGGTVRVTDNAHVFGDTKLVGSVRIGEDAFVGHTRGYCSLLNIGRPNQQTTAYRAADGSVRIAFGKDVYPIDRVNKAVVRAFNGNEDYRMYQAVIDLIKLKFNLA
;
A
#
# COMPACT_ATOMS: atom_id res chain seq x y z
N MET A 1 36.55 -44.78 25.90
CA MET A 1 35.80 -43.55 26.24
C MET A 1 36.37 -42.40 25.42
N ILE A 2 35.72 -42.08 24.30
CA ILE A 2 36.15 -40.97 23.41
C ILE A 2 35.29 -39.76 23.75
N THR A 3 35.86 -38.85 24.52
CA THR A 3 35.22 -37.60 24.95
C THR A 3 35.14 -36.65 23.74
N HIS A 4 33.95 -36.53 23.15
CA HIS A 4 33.69 -35.52 22.12
C HIS A 4 33.63 -34.13 22.77
N LYS A 5 34.72 -33.36 22.64
CA LYS A 5 34.66 -31.90 22.76
C LYS A 5 33.93 -31.36 21.53
N GLN A 6 32.66 -30.98 21.68
CA GLN A 6 31.98 -30.15 20.70
C GLN A 6 32.40 -28.69 20.90
N THR A 7 33.22 -28.20 19.98
CA THR A 7 33.60 -26.80 19.85
C THR A 7 32.53 -26.05 19.06
N GLN A 8 32.29 -24.81 19.49
CA GLN A 8 31.31 -23.81 19.07
C GLN A 8 31.17 -23.59 17.55
N THR A 9 30.00 -23.10 17.12
CA THR A 9 29.88 -21.88 16.28
C THR A 9 28.47 -21.30 16.39
N LYS A 10 28.29 -20.39 17.37
CA LYS A 10 27.15 -19.49 17.44
C LYS A 10 27.49 -18.27 16.57
N THR A 11 27.30 -18.39 15.25
CA THR A 11 27.34 -17.23 14.35
C THR A 11 25.91 -16.89 13.99
N GLU A 12 25.23 -16.16 14.88
CA GLU A 12 24.14 -15.29 14.47
C GLU A 12 24.77 -14.23 13.56
N ARG A 13 24.84 -14.51 12.25
CA ARG A 13 25.12 -13.48 11.25
C ARG A 13 24.00 -12.45 11.41
N LYS A 14 24.30 -11.36 12.12
CA LYS A 14 23.51 -10.14 12.08
C LYS A 14 23.47 -9.73 10.61
N MET A 15 22.40 -10.12 9.91
CA MET A 15 22.19 -9.76 8.51
C MET A 15 22.36 -8.25 8.40
N GLU A 16 23.32 -7.80 7.60
CA GLU A 16 23.51 -6.39 7.36
C GLU A 16 22.23 -5.82 6.77
N LYS A 17 21.67 -4.80 7.43
CA LYS A 17 20.50 -4.10 6.94
C LYS A 17 20.81 -3.53 5.57
N HIS A 18 19.83 -3.53 4.66
CA HIS A 18 19.97 -2.97 3.32
C HIS A 18 19.90 -1.42 3.28
N PHE A 19 19.82 -0.77 4.45
CA PHE A 19 19.83 0.67 4.61
C PHE A 19 20.51 1.09 5.91
N LYS A 20 20.92 2.36 5.96
CA LYS A 20 21.36 3.07 7.18
C LYS A 20 20.61 4.39 7.30
N LEU A 21 20.45 4.90 8.53
CA LEU A 21 20.00 6.27 8.76
C LEU A 21 21.17 7.24 8.54
N THR A 22 20.89 8.36 7.88
CA THR A 22 21.88 9.43 7.70
C THR A 22 21.68 10.56 8.72
N GLU A 23 22.63 11.49 8.78
CA GLU A 23 22.55 12.72 9.57
C GLU A 23 21.54 13.74 9.00
N GLU A 24 21.10 13.56 7.75
CA GLU A 24 20.08 14.41 7.15
C GLU A 24 18.73 14.11 7.80
N THR A 25 18.18 15.13 8.46
CA THR A 25 16.92 15.01 9.21
C THR A 25 15.91 16.07 8.84
N ILE A 26 14.64 15.74 9.03
CA ILE A 26 13.51 16.67 8.97
C ILE A 26 12.63 16.50 10.21
N VAL A 27 11.93 17.55 10.61
CA VAL A 27 10.85 17.45 11.61
C VAL A 27 9.51 17.53 10.87
N ASN A 28 8.67 16.50 11.02
CA ASN A 28 7.36 16.50 10.37
C ASN A 28 6.34 17.38 11.12
N LYS A 29 5.16 17.58 10.54
CA LYS A 29 4.08 18.38 11.15
C LYS A 29 3.60 17.88 12.52
N ALA A 30 3.88 16.62 12.85
CA ALA A 30 3.53 16.00 14.13
C ALA A 30 4.68 16.07 15.16
N GLY A 31 5.81 16.71 14.83
CA GLY A 31 6.95 16.89 15.74
C GLY A 31 7.92 15.71 15.81
N HIS A 32 7.80 14.72 14.92
CA HIS A 32 8.76 13.62 14.85
C HIS A 32 9.97 14.00 14.00
N THR A 33 11.16 13.77 14.54
CA THR A 33 12.42 13.82 13.77
C THR A 33 12.55 12.56 12.93
N LEU A 34 12.69 12.73 11.62
CA LEU A 34 12.86 11.64 10.67
C LEU A 34 14.24 11.75 10.01
N HIS A 35 14.90 10.61 9.84
CA HIS A 35 16.21 10.50 9.22
C HIS A 35 16.07 10.03 7.78
N ARG A 36 16.78 10.66 6.86
CA ARG A 36 16.87 10.14 5.49
C ARG A 36 17.60 8.81 5.50
N ILE A 37 17.11 7.84 4.74
CA ILE A 37 17.76 6.54 4.59
C ILE A 37 18.72 6.55 3.39
N GLU A 38 19.79 5.76 3.48
CA GLU A 38 20.70 5.48 2.37
C GLU A 38 20.89 3.97 2.24
N ALA A 39 20.81 3.46 1.01
CA ALA A 39 20.97 2.05 0.72
C ALA A 39 22.42 1.60 0.98
N THR A 40 22.59 0.48 1.68
CA THR A 40 23.93 -0.07 1.99
C THR A 40 24.39 -1.11 0.98
N ARG A 41 23.46 -1.64 0.17
CA ARG A 41 23.71 -2.58 -0.91
C ARG A 41 22.63 -2.45 -1.98
N ASP A 42 22.88 -3.06 -3.13
CA ASP A 42 21.87 -3.22 -4.15
C ASP A 42 20.69 -4.06 -3.65
N THR A 43 19.49 -3.59 -3.95
CA THR A 43 18.21 -4.26 -3.73
C THR A 43 17.35 -4.19 -5.00
N ARG A 44 16.12 -4.71 -4.93
CA ARG A 44 15.16 -4.53 -6.03
C ARG A 44 14.72 -3.06 -6.22
N HIS A 45 14.85 -2.22 -5.19
CA HIS A 45 14.25 -0.88 -5.14
C HIS A 45 15.28 0.25 -5.20
N ALA A 46 16.53 -0.01 -4.81
CA ALA A 46 17.59 0.99 -4.71
C ALA A 46 18.99 0.38 -4.91
N LYS A 47 19.92 1.20 -5.39
CA LYS A 47 21.35 0.88 -5.55
C LYS A 47 22.16 1.27 -4.33
N ALA A 48 23.29 0.60 -4.08
CA ALA A 48 24.18 0.95 -2.97
C ALA A 48 24.58 2.44 -3.02
N GLY A 49 24.45 3.15 -1.90
CA GLY A 49 24.69 4.59 -1.79
C GLY A 49 23.52 5.49 -2.22
N GLU A 50 22.44 4.93 -2.78
CA GLU A 50 21.26 5.70 -3.16
C GLU A 50 20.49 6.18 -1.93
N LYS A 51 20.14 7.47 -1.93
CA LYS A 51 19.31 8.09 -0.90
C LYS A 51 17.83 7.78 -1.14
N GLY A 52 17.15 7.29 -0.11
CA GLY A 52 15.71 7.08 -0.10
C GLY A 52 14.96 8.22 0.61
N GLY A 53 13.75 7.95 1.05
CA GLY A 53 12.93 8.86 1.86
C GLY A 53 13.32 8.84 3.35
N PHE A 54 12.36 9.12 4.22
CA PHE A 54 12.61 9.39 5.63
C PHE A 54 11.90 8.41 6.57
N VAL A 55 12.62 7.95 7.60
CA VAL A 55 12.06 7.12 8.66
C VAL A 55 12.42 7.67 10.04
N GLU A 56 11.55 7.51 11.04
CA GLU A 56 11.84 7.96 12.41
C GLU A 56 12.91 7.09 13.07
N LYS A 57 12.83 5.77 12.90
CA LYS A 57 13.73 4.79 13.51
C LYS A 57 13.91 3.58 12.63
N GLU A 58 14.99 2.85 12.85
CA GLU A 58 15.33 1.68 12.04
C GLU A 58 14.21 0.62 12.00
N ASN A 59 13.45 0.46 13.09
CA ASN A 59 12.35 -0.52 13.16
C ASN A 59 11.13 -0.17 12.29
N ASN A 60 11.08 1.02 11.68
CA ASN A 60 10.05 1.35 10.70
C ASN A 60 10.22 0.57 9.39
N LEU A 61 11.41 0.01 9.12
CA LEU A 61 11.72 -0.70 7.88
C LEU A 61 12.43 -2.03 8.16
N ALA A 62 12.02 -3.09 7.47
CA ALA A 62 12.61 -4.42 7.58
C ALA A 62 12.57 -5.19 6.25
N ASP A 63 13.25 -6.34 6.21
CA ASP A 63 13.35 -7.25 5.07
C ASP A 63 13.95 -6.59 3.81
N GLU A 64 13.17 -6.43 2.73
CA GLU A 64 13.53 -5.80 1.46
C GLU A 64 12.62 -4.61 1.15
N ALA A 65 11.95 -4.07 2.19
CA ALA A 65 11.06 -2.94 2.02
C ALA A 65 11.85 -1.64 1.81
N TRP A 66 11.29 -0.68 1.09
CA TRP A 66 12.00 0.56 0.77
C TRP A 66 11.10 1.79 0.87
N VAL A 67 11.71 2.90 1.30
CA VAL A 67 11.09 4.23 1.32
C VAL A 67 11.91 5.09 0.36
N ALA A 68 11.31 5.59 -0.71
CA ALA A 68 11.92 6.41 -1.74
C ALA A 68 11.44 7.86 -1.68
N ASP A 69 12.06 8.72 -2.49
CA ASP A 69 11.65 10.11 -2.71
C ASP A 69 11.54 10.92 -1.41
N ASP A 70 10.37 11.54 -1.16
CA ASP A 70 10.02 12.29 0.04
C ASP A 70 9.02 11.54 0.94
N ALA A 71 8.86 10.23 0.72
CA ALA A 71 7.96 9.42 1.54
C ALA A 71 8.46 9.34 2.98
N ARG A 72 7.53 9.26 3.93
CA ARG A 72 7.79 9.36 5.37
C ARG A 72 7.13 8.21 6.12
N VAL A 73 7.91 7.52 6.95
CA VAL A 73 7.41 6.46 7.83
C VAL A 73 7.77 6.75 9.29
N TRP A 74 6.78 6.84 10.17
CA TRP A 74 7.02 7.19 11.58
C TRP A 74 6.01 6.58 12.56
N GLY A 75 6.21 6.82 13.86
CA GLY A 75 5.43 6.25 14.94
C GLY A 75 5.74 4.76 15.14
N GLU A 76 4.68 3.96 15.28
CA GLU A 76 4.75 2.49 15.34
C GLU A 76 4.59 1.84 13.95
N ALA A 77 4.59 2.64 12.87
CA ALA A 77 4.38 2.11 11.53
C ALA A 77 5.54 1.22 11.10
N ARG A 78 5.24 0.19 10.31
CA ARG A 78 6.23 -0.78 9.85
C ARG A 78 6.00 -1.23 8.42
N LEU A 79 7.03 -1.06 7.60
CA LEU A 79 7.15 -1.61 6.26
C LEU A 79 8.08 -2.84 6.30
N TYR A 80 7.64 -3.94 5.72
CA TYR A 80 8.41 -5.20 5.66
C TYR A 80 8.08 -6.02 4.39
N GLY A 81 8.66 -7.20 4.22
CA GLY A 81 8.62 -7.93 2.94
C GLY A 81 9.29 -7.15 1.80
N TYR A 82 8.62 -7.03 0.66
CA TYR A 82 9.03 -6.20 -0.48
C TYR A 82 8.16 -4.95 -0.65
N SER A 83 7.56 -4.46 0.44
CA SER A 83 6.71 -3.27 0.40
C SER A 83 7.49 -2.02 0.00
N TYR A 84 6.79 -1.03 -0.56
CA TYR A 84 7.41 0.18 -1.09
C TYR A 84 6.56 1.41 -0.78
N ALA A 85 7.21 2.47 -0.32
CA ALA A 85 6.62 3.80 -0.24
C ALA A 85 7.43 4.78 -1.09
N GLY A 86 6.78 5.61 -1.91
CA GLY A 86 7.42 6.61 -2.77
C GLY A 86 6.55 7.85 -2.95
N GLY A 87 7.04 8.84 -3.71
CA GLY A 87 6.43 10.16 -3.82
C GLY A 87 6.49 10.93 -2.49
N GLN A 88 5.34 11.40 -2.02
CA GLN A 88 5.14 12.08 -0.74
C GLN A 88 4.33 11.24 0.26
N ALA A 89 4.22 9.93 0.02
CA ALA A 89 3.41 9.03 0.83
C ALA A 89 3.81 9.08 2.30
N CYS A 90 2.82 9.06 3.19
CA CYS A 90 3.01 9.15 4.63
C CYS A 90 2.37 7.94 5.31
N ILE A 91 3.20 7.17 6.04
CA ILE A 91 2.77 5.94 6.72
C ILE A 91 3.10 6.06 8.20
N TYR A 92 2.08 6.05 9.06
CA TYR A 92 2.27 6.40 10.47
C TYR A 92 1.26 5.73 11.42
N ASN A 93 1.32 6.11 12.70
CA ASN A 93 0.61 5.44 13.80
C ASN A 93 0.98 3.95 13.87
N LYS A 94 0.01 3.02 13.76
CA LYS A 94 0.24 1.56 13.84
C LYS A 94 0.11 0.88 12.48
N ALA A 95 0.24 1.64 11.39
CA ALA A 95 0.08 1.13 10.04
C ALA A 95 1.15 0.09 9.69
N ARG A 96 0.75 -0.96 8.98
CA ARG A 96 1.64 -2.02 8.49
C ARG A 96 1.48 -2.22 7.00
N MET A 97 2.60 -2.28 6.29
CA MET A 97 2.66 -2.60 4.87
C MET A 97 3.62 -3.75 4.66
N HIS A 98 3.20 -4.76 3.91
CA HIS A 98 4.02 -5.94 3.68
C HIS A 98 3.78 -6.62 2.33
N SER A 99 4.48 -7.73 2.10
CA SER A 99 4.45 -8.46 0.83
C SER A 99 4.91 -7.56 -0.32
N GLN A 100 4.05 -7.21 -1.28
CA GLN A 100 4.37 -6.30 -2.37
C GLN A 100 3.48 -5.04 -2.35
N ALA A 101 2.94 -4.69 -1.19
CA ALA A 101 2.09 -3.51 -1.03
C ALA A 101 2.87 -2.23 -1.37
N ARG A 102 2.21 -1.30 -2.06
CA ARG A 102 2.78 -0.02 -2.48
C ARG A 102 1.94 1.16 -2.02
N ALA A 103 2.63 2.20 -1.56
CA ALA A 103 2.08 3.53 -1.28
C ALA A 103 2.85 4.54 -2.13
N GLU A 104 2.17 5.25 -3.01
CA GLU A 104 2.78 6.17 -3.99
C GLU A 104 1.95 7.47 -4.04
N GLY A 105 2.48 8.55 -4.62
CA GLY A 105 1.77 9.84 -4.64
C GLY A 105 1.76 10.53 -3.27
N GLU A 106 0.64 11.11 -2.86
CA GLU A 106 0.46 11.76 -1.55
C GLU A 106 -0.27 10.85 -0.54
N ALA A 107 -0.32 9.55 -0.80
CA ALA A 107 -1.10 8.57 -0.03
C ALA A 107 -0.83 8.65 1.48
N GLN A 108 -1.91 8.65 2.27
CA GLN A 108 -1.88 8.71 3.72
C GLN A 108 -2.36 7.39 4.32
N ILE A 109 -1.47 6.62 4.96
CA ILE A 109 -1.79 5.32 5.56
C ILE A 109 -1.51 5.36 7.05
N TYR A 110 -2.57 5.29 7.86
CA TYR A 110 -2.46 5.51 9.31
C TYR A 110 -3.48 4.70 10.10
N GLY A 111 -3.59 4.96 11.40
CA GLY A 111 -4.41 4.15 12.31
C GLY A 111 -3.82 2.74 12.50
N ARG A 112 -4.69 1.73 12.62
CA ARG A 112 -4.32 0.29 12.70
C ARG A 112 -4.49 -0.39 11.33
N SER A 113 -4.11 0.32 10.26
CA SER A 113 -4.24 -0.19 8.89
C SER A 113 -3.21 -1.27 8.58
N GLU A 114 -3.61 -2.29 7.83
CA GLU A 114 -2.74 -3.39 7.39
C GLU A 114 -2.93 -3.62 5.89
N LEU A 115 -1.85 -3.49 5.13
CA LEU A 115 -1.81 -3.65 3.68
C LEU A 115 -0.89 -4.82 3.32
N GLY A 116 -1.44 -5.84 2.67
CA GLY A 116 -0.73 -7.06 2.31
C GLY A 116 -1.12 -7.60 0.94
N GLY A 117 -0.25 -8.39 0.31
CA GLY A 117 -0.43 -8.85 -1.08
C GLY A 117 0.14 -7.84 -2.09
N THR A 118 -0.63 -7.48 -3.12
CA THR A 118 -0.23 -6.57 -4.21
C THR A 118 -1.03 -5.26 -4.16
N VAL A 119 -1.41 -4.83 -2.96
CA VAL A 119 -2.18 -3.59 -2.75
C VAL A 119 -1.42 -2.39 -3.30
N ARG A 120 -2.13 -1.47 -3.95
CA ARG A 120 -1.60 -0.15 -4.32
C ARG A 120 -2.51 0.94 -3.76
N VAL A 121 -1.91 1.86 -3.01
CA VAL A 121 -2.54 3.10 -2.56
C VAL A 121 -1.81 4.25 -3.24
N THR A 122 -2.52 5.04 -4.03
CA THR A 122 -1.94 6.10 -4.87
C THR A 122 -2.61 7.45 -4.63
N ASP A 123 -2.11 8.49 -5.28
CA ASP A 123 -2.70 9.83 -5.32
C ASP A 123 -2.92 10.39 -3.91
N ASN A 124 -4.06 11.02 -3.63
CA ASN A 124 -4.37 11.65 -2.35
C ASN A 124 -5.23 10.74 -1.46
N ALA A 125 -5.10 9.41 -1.62
CA ALA A 125 -5.92 8.45 -0.90
C ALA A 125 -5.56 8.36 0.60
N HIS A 126 -6.58 8.26 1.45
CA HIS A 126 -6.45 8.00 2.88
C HIS A 126 -6.95 6.60 3.23
N VAL A 127 -6.08 5.79 3.84
CA VAL A 127 -6.42 4.49 4.42
C VAL A 127 -6.11 4.52 5.91
N PHE A 128 -7.14 4.37 6.74
CA PHE A 128 -7.04 4.64 8.16
C PHE A 128 -7.96 3.78 9.02
N GLY A 129 -7.97 4.05 10.34
CA GLY A 129 -8.78 3.32 11.30
C GLY A 129 -8.39 1.84 11.37
N ASP A 130 -9.38 0.97 11.46
CA ASP A 130 -9.22 -0.49 11.50
C ASP A 130 -9.44 -1.09 10.11
N THR A 131 -8.49 -0.86 9.22
CA THR A 131 -8.60 -1.25 7.81
C THR A 131 -7.60 -2.32 7.44
N LYS A 132 -8.07 -3.43 6.89
CA LYS A 132 -7.23 -4.46 6.28
C LYS A 132 -7.47 -4.50 4.78
N LEU A 133 -6.45 -4.16 3.99
CA LEU A 133 -6.44 -4.33 2.54
C LEU A 133 -5.54 -5.52 2.22
N VAL A 134 -6.13 -6.61 1.71
CA VAL A 134 -5.39 -7.83 1.39
C VAL A 134 -5.68 -8.30 -0.03
N GLY A 135 -4.67 -8.91 -0.66
CA GLY A 135 -4.76 -9.44 -2.02
C GLY A 135 -4.46 -8.37 -3.07
N SER A 136 -5.22 -8.37 -4.16
CA SER A 136 -5.11 -7.38 -5.24
C SER A 136 -6.17 -6.30 -5.03
N VAL A 137 -5.76 -5.18 -4.43
CA VAL A 137 -6.60 -4.01 -4.12
C VAL A 137 -5.93 -2.75 -4.67
N ARG A 138 -6.72 -1.84 -5.24
CA ARG A 138 -6.28 -0.54 -5.76
C ARG A 138 -7.15 0.54 -5.16
N ILE A 139 -6.53 1.45 -4.43
CA ILE A 139 -7.14 2.61 -3.79
C ILE A 139 -6.39 3.83 -4.32
N GLY A 140 -7.09 4.85 -4.79
CA GLY A 140 -6.45 6.00 -5.42
C GLY A 140 -7.36 7.22 -5.40
N GLU A 141 -7.01 8.23 -6.19
CA GLU A 141 -7.68 9.53 -6.27
C GLU A 141 -7.98 10.13 -4.87
N ASP A 142 -9.26 10.29 -4.55
CA ASP A 142 -9.79 10.91 -3.34
C ASP A 142 -10.33 9.89 -2.32
N ALA A 143 -9.86 8.64 -2.38
CA ALA A 143 -10.32 7.57 -1.49
C ALA A 143 -10.18 7.93 0.00
N PHE A 144 -11.17 7.54 0.80
CA PHE A 144 -11.22 7.79 2.23
C PHE A 144 -11.76 6.55 2.96
N VAL A 145 -10.89 5.58 3.21
CA VAL A 145 -11.24 4.24 3.70
C VAL A 145 -10.79 4.06 5.15
N GLY A 146 -11.74 4.21 6.09
CA GLY A 146 -11.49 4.11 7.54
C GLY A 146 -11.80 2.74 8.19
N HIS A 147 -12.36 1.80 7.42
CA HIS A 147 -12.66 0.44 7.89
C HIS A 147 -12.64 -0.53 6.70
N THR A 148 -12.33 -1.82 6.93
CA THR A 148 -12.36 -2.89 5.89
C THR A 148 -13.70 -2.98 5.14
N ARG A 149 -14.80 -2.50 5.72
CA ARG A 149 -16.12 -2.49 5.09
C ARG A 149 -16.30 -1.37 4.06
N GLY A 150 -15.46 -0.33 4.13
CA GLY A 150 -15.46 0.83 3.24
C GLY A 150 -14.93 0.54 1.83
N TYR A 151 -14.51 -0.69 1.54
CA TYR A 151 -14.16 -1.13 0.20
C TYR A 151 -14.69 -2.55 -0.10
N CYS A 152 -14.67 -2.94 -1.38
CA CYS A 152 -14.65 -4.34 -1.83
C CYS A 152 -13.76 -4.48 -3.06
N SER A 153 -13.24 -5.69 -3.29
CA SER A 153 -12.50 -6.03 -4.49
C SER A 153 -13.07 -7.31 -5.10
N LEU A 154 -13.13 -7.35 -6.42
CA LEU A 154 -13.55 -8.48 -7.24
C LEU A 154 -12.44 -8.73 -8.27
N LEU A 155 -12.14 -9.99 -8.54
CA LEU A 155 -11.10 -10.42 -9.49
C LEU A 155 -11.73 -11.30 -10.56
N ASN A 156 -11.19 -11.22 -11.79
CA ASN A 156 -11.63 -12.03 -12.93
C ASN A 156 -13.10 -11.79 -13.32
N ILE A 157 -13.56 -10.55 -13.14
CA ILE A 157 -14.85 -10.12 -13.69
C ILE A 157 -14.59 -9.58 -15.09
N GLY A 158 -15.08 -10.29 -16.10
CA GLY A 158 -14.84 -10.00 -17.50
C GLY A 158 -13.48 -10.46 -17.96
N ARG A 159 -12.50 -9.56 -17.92
CA ARG A 159 -11.15 -9.86 -18.41
C ARG A 159 -10.34 -10.69 -17.39
N PRO A 160 -9.54 -11.67 -17.84
CA PRO A 160 -8.62 -12.39 -16.96
C PRO A 160 -7.69 -11.44 -16.20
N ASN A 161 -7.52 -11.70 -14.90
CA ASN A 161 -6.73 -10.88 -13.97
C ASN A 161 -7.19 -9.43 -13.81
N GLN A 162 -8.37 -9.07 -14.34
CA GLN A 162 -8.94 -7.76 -14.13
C GLN A 162 -9.38 -7.62 -12.69
N GLN A 163 -8.82 -6.60 -12.05
CA GLN A 163 -9.18 -6.22 -10.70
C GLN A 163 -10.20 -5.09 -10.76
N THR A 164 -11.30 -5.28 -10.05
CA THR A 164 -12.34 -4.27 -9.84
C THR A 164 -12.38 -3.94 -8.35
N THR A 165 -12.05 -2.72 -7.97
CA THR A 165 -12.10 -2.29 -6.56
C THR A 165 -13.04 -1.11 -6.42
N ALA A 166 -14.01 -1.20 -5.51
CA ALA A 166 -14.87 -0.08 -5.17
C ALA A 166 -14.60 0.37 -3.73
N TYR A 167 -14.61 1.68 -3.50
CA TYR A 167 -14.29 2.30 -2.22
C TYR A 167 -15.01 3.64 -2.05
N ARG A 168 -15.15 4.08 -0.79
CA ARG A 168 -15.66 5.43 -0.49
C ARG A 168 -14.58 6.50 -0.73
N ALA A 169 -15.00 7.61 -1.31
CA ALA A 169 -14.23 8.84 -1.42
C ALA A 169 -14.47 9.76 -0.21
N ALA A 170 -13.65 10.80 -0.06
CA ALA A 170 -13.74 11.76 1.03
C ALA A 170 -15.07 12.53 1.06
N ASP A 171 -15.71 12.74 -0.09
CA ASP A 171 -17.04 13.35 -0.23
C ASP A 171 -18.20 12.39 0.14
N GLY A 172 -17.89 11.15 0.54
CA GLY A 172 -18.85 10.10 0.89
C GLY A 172 -19.39 9.30 -0.30
N SER A 173 -19.15 9.75 -1.52
CA SER A 173 -19.51 9.04 -2.74
C SER A 173 -18.65 7.80 -2.95
N VAL A 174 -19.01 6.95 -3.91
CA VAL A 174 -18.28 5.71 -4.21
C VAL A 174 -17.57 5.83 -5.55
N ARG A 175 -16.30 5.42 -5.55
CA ARG A 175 -15.49 5.23 -6.75
C ARG A 175 -15.40 3.74 -7.06
N ILE A 176 -15.25 3.43 -8.34
CA ILE A 176 -14.95 2.08 -8.82
C ILE A 176 -13.74 2.15 -9.75
N ALA A 177 -12.70 1.41 -9.39
CA ALA A 177 -11.47 1.27 -10.14
C ALA A 177 -11.50 -0.03 -10.96
N PHE A 178 -11.38 0.10 -12.28
CA PHE A 178 -11.12 -1.00 -13.21
C PHE A 178 -9.66 -0.93 -13.65
N GLY A 179 -8.80 -1.65 -12.95
CA GLY A 179 -7.36 -1.54 -13.21
C GLY A 179 -6.87 -0.16 -12.80
N LYS A 180 -6.38 0.65 -13.75
CA LYS A 180 -5.90 2.02 -13.48
C LYS A 180 -7.00 3.08 -13.60
N ASP A 181 -8.10 2.75 -14.27
CA ASP A 181 -9.15 3.72 -14.56
C ASP A 181 -10.15 3.75 -13.41
N VAL A 182 -10.44 4.94 -12.90
CA VAL A 182 -11.34 5.16 -11.76
C VAL A 182 -12.55 5.97 -12.21
N TYR A 183 -13.74 5.58 -11.75
CA TYR A 183 -14.99 6.23 -12.10
C TYR A 183 -15.86 6.48 -10.85
N PRO A 184 -16.56 7.62 -10.78
CA PRO A 184 -17.70 7.78 -9.89
C PRO A 184 -18.79 6.75 -10.22
N ILE A 185 -19.35 6.10 -9.19
CA ILE A 185 -20.30 4.99 -9.39
C ILE A 185 -21.60 5.41 -10.09
N ASP A 186 -22.01 6.66 -9.98
CA ASP A 186 -23.15 7.25 -10.68
C ASP A 186 -22.90 7.45 -12.18
N ARG A 187 -21.63 7.57 -12.58
CA ARG A 187 -21.19 7.77 -13.96
C ARG A 187 -20.65 6.51 -14.62
N VAL A 188 -20.45 5.44 -13.85
CA VAL A 188 -19.81 4.20 -14.32
C VAL A 188 -20.53 3.59 -15.53
N ASN A 189 -21.87 3.64 -15.58
CA ASN A 189 -22.63 3.06 -16.69
C ASN A 189 -22.28 3.72 -18.03
N LYS A 190 -22.05 5.03 -18.08
CA LYS A 190 -21.66 5.73 -19.32
C LYS A 190 -20.26 5.32 -19.77
N ALA A 191 -19.34 5.16 -18.82
CA ALA A 191 -17.97 4.73 -19.10
C ALA A 191 -17.91 3.26 -19.55
N VAL A 192 -18.63 2.38 -18.86
CA VAL A 192 -18.70 0.95 -19.17
C VAL A 192 -19.41 0.73 -20.50
N VAL A 193 -20.49 1.46 -20.81
CA VAL A 193 -21.11 1.43 -22.14
C VAL A 193 -20.09 1.84 -23.20
N ARG A 194 -19.32 2.93 -23.03
CA ARG A 194 -18.33 3.34 -24.03
C ARG A 194 -17.20 2.33 -24.21
N ALA A 195 -16.74 1.69 -23.14
CA ALA A 195 -15.58 0.80 -23.15
C ALA A 195 -15.91 -0.66 -23.52
N PHE A 196 -17.17 -1.09 -23.34
CA PHE A 196 -17.55 -2.51 -23.41
C PHE A 196 -18.84 -2.79 -24.20
N ASN A 197 -19.40 -1.82 -24.95
CA ASN A 197 -20.59 -2.07 -25.77
C ASN A 197 -20.33 -3.19 -26.78
N GLY A 198 -21.18 -4.23 -26.78
CA GLY A 198 -21.09 -5.38 -27.69
C GLY A 198 -20.26 -6.58 -27.21
N ASN A 199 -19.73 -6.54 -25.98
CA ASN A 199 -19.00 -7.68 -25.38
C ASN A 199 -19.91 -8.45 -24.39
N GLU A 200 -19.82 -9.79 -24.38
CA GLU A 200 -20.54 -10.69 -23.45
C GLU A 200 -20.35 -10.28 -21.97
N ASP A 201 -19.24 -9.63 -21.65
CA ASP A 201 -18.90 -9.13 -20.31
C ASP A 201 -19.82 -7.98 -19.82
N TYR A 202 -20.50 -7.26 -20.72
CA TYR A 202 -21.25 -6.05 -20.35
C TYR A 202 -22.35 -6.32 -19.32
N ARG A 203 -23.06 -7.45 -19.43
CA ARG A 203 -24.11 -7.85 -18.46
C ARG A 203 -23.52 -8.20 -17.10
N MET A 204 -22.34 -8.83 -17.09
CA MET A 204 -21.63 -9.15 -15.86
C MET A 204 -21.16 -7.86 -15.14
N TYR A 205 -20.66 -6.87 -15.88
CA TYR A 205 -20.30 -5.59 -15.28
C TYR A 205 -21.51 -4.85 -14.68
N GLN A 206 -22.67 -4.87 -15.34
CA GLN A 206 -23.90 -4.33 -14.75
C GLN A 206 -24.26 -5.01 -13.43
N ALA A 207 -24.26 -6.35 -13.40
CA ALA A 207 -24.54 -7.10 -12.18
C ALA A 207 -23.54 -6.78 -11.06
N VAL A 208 -22.25 -6.61 -11.40
CA VAL A 208 -21.22 -6.19 -10.44
C VAL A 208 -21.44 -4.77 -9.94
N ILE A 209 -21.80 -3.83 -10.81
CA ILE A 209 -22.12 -2.45 -10.42
C ILE A 209 -23.32 -2.44 -9.47
N ASP A 210 -24.37 -3.20 -9.76
CA ASP A 210 -25.56 -3.26 -8.91
C ASP A 210 -25.27 -3.94 -7.56
N LEU A 211 -24.46 -5.00 -7.55
CA LEU A 211 -23.94 -5.59 -6.32
C LEU A 211 -23.15 -4.58 -5.48
N ILE A 212 -22.30 -3.78 -6.13
CA ILE A 212 -21.53 -2.73 -5.44
C ILE A 212 -22.47 -1.67 -4.88
N LYS A 213 -23.48 -1.21 -5.63
CA LYS A 213 -24.49 -0.27 -5.12
C LYS A 213 -25.20 -0.82 -3.89
N LEU A 214 -25.63 -2.09 -3.92
CA LEU A 214 -26.23 -2.75 -2.77
C LEU A 214 -25.29 -2.77 -1.56
N LYS A 215 -24.03 -3.17 -1.74
CA LYS A 215 -23.02 -3.19 -0.67
C LYS A 215 -22.84 -1.81 -0.01
N PHE A 216 -22.88 -0.75 -0.81
CA PHE A 216 -22.64 0.62 -0.34
C PHE A 216 -23.92 1.38 0.06
N ASN A 217 -25.08 0.72 0.02
CA ASN A 217 -26.41 1.28 0.28
C ASN A 217 -26.74 2.47 -0.64
N LEU A 218 -26.57 2.28 -1.94
CA LEU A 218 -26.81 3.28 -3.00
C LEU A 218 -28.01 2.93 -3.90
N ALA A 219 -28.78 1.91 -3.53
CA ALA A 219 -29.96 1.44 -4.25
C ALA A 219 -31.22 2.14 -3.75
#